data_AF-A0A969KQA0-F1
#
_entry.id   AF-A0A969KQA0-F1
#
_cell.length_a   1.000
_cell.length_b   1.000
_cell.length_c   1.000
_cell.angle_alpha   90.00
_cell.angle_beta   90.00
_cell.angle_gamma   90.00
#
_symmetry.space_group_name_H-M   'P 1'
#
loop_
_entity.id
_entity.type
_entity.pdbx_description
1 polymer ?
#
loop_
_entity_poly.entity_id
_entity_poly.type
_entity_poly.pdbx_seq_one_letter_code
_entity_poly.pdbx_strand_id
1 'polypeptide(L)'
;MPTLLDFDLRLERHGDAYRARVQRSPAGEAGADFSLPFSVDELQHFAPLAERIRNLRPAATPLAAAAQPAPALSPRDFGERLFAAGRSAAM
;
A
#
# COMPACT_ATOMS: atom_id res chain seq x y z
N MET A 1 -2.24 1.61 29.87
CA MET A 1 -1.40 1.84 28.68
C MET A 1 -1.77 0.76 27.68
N PRO A 2 -2.28 1.06 26.48
CA PRO A 2 -2.55 0.03 25.48
C PRO A 2 -1.21 -0.59 25.04
N THR A 3 -1.14 -1.92 25.03
CA THR A 3 0.00 -2.65 24.46
C THR A 3 -0.10 -2.58 22.94
N LEU A 4 0.86 -1.92 22.30
CA LEU A 4 1.00 -1.94 20.85
C LEU A 4 1.56 -3.32 20.46
N LEU A 5 0.88 -4.00 19.54
CA LEU A 5 1.32 -5.28 18.99
C LEU A 5 1.88 -5.02 17.59
N ASP A 6 3.11 -5.46 17.38
CA ASP A 6 3.78 -5.34 16.09
C ASP A 6 3.47 -6.55 15.20
N PHE A 7 3.52 -6.35 13.89
CA PHE A 7 3.42 -7.41 12.89
C PHE A 7 4.17 -7.02 11.62
N ASP A 8 4.62 -8.03 10.89
CA ASP A 8 5.23 -7.85 9.57
C ASP A 8 4.17 -8.06 8.48
N LEU A 9 4.15 -7.20 7.46
CA LEU A 9 3.27 -7.36 6.31
C LEU A 9 4.11 -7.58 5.04
N ARG A 10 3.89 -8.72 4.36
CA ARG A 10 4.52 -9.04 3.07
C ARG A 10 3.48 -8.93 1.97
N LEU A 11 3.76 -8.11 0.97
CA LEU A 11 2.98 -8.05 -0.27
C LEU A 11 3.78 -8.67 -1.42
N GLU A 12 3.15 -9.56 -2.15
CA GLU A 12 3.73 -10.20 -3.33
C GLU A 12 2.80 -10.05 -4.51
N ARG A 13 3.34 -9.79 -5.69
CA ARG A 13 2.56 -9.88 -6.91
C ARG A 13 2.31 -11.36 -7.24
N HIS A 14 1.05 -11.72 -7.48
CA HIS A 14 0.61 -13.08 -7.78
C HIS A 14 -0.26 -13.04 -9.04
N GLY A 15 0.37 -13.17 -10.20
CA GLY A 15 -0.28 -12.95 -11.50
C GLY A 15 -0.75 -11.51 -11.68
N ASP A 16 -2.05 -11.34 -11.94
CA ASP A 16 -2.72 -10.04 -12.06
C ASP A 16 -3.24 -9.49 -10.71
N ALA A 17 -3.01 -10.22 -9.62
CA ALA A 17 -3.39 -9.85 -8.27
C ALA A 17 -2.17 -9.66 -7.37
N TYR A 18 -2.44 -9.31 -6.11
CA TYR A 18 -1.47 -9.17 -5.05
C TYR A 18 -1.89 -10.06 -3.89
N ARG A 19 -0.91 -10.73 -3.29
CA ARG A 19 -1.08 -11.49 -2.06
C ARG A 19 -0.50 -10.71 -0.91
N ALA A 20 -1.34 -10.34 0.05
CA ALA A 20 -0.89 -9.83 1.35
C ALA A 20 -0.77 -11.00 2.33
N ARG A 21 0.31 -11.02 3.11
CA ARG A 21 0.50 -11.94 4.24
C ARG A 21 0.94 -11.18 5.49
N VAL A 22 0.20 -11.38 6.57
CA VAL A 22 0.60 -10.97 7.92
C VAL A 22 1.50 -12.07 8.50
N GLN A 23 2.68 -11.68 8.95
CA GLN A 23 3.67 -12.56 9.57
C GLN A 23 4.06 -12.01 10.93
N ARG A 24 4.57 -12.90 11.81
CA ARG A 24 5.06 -12.52 13.16
C ARG A 24 4.04 -11.71 13.99
N SER A 25 2.75 -11.88 13.72
CA SER A 25 1.69 -11.24 14.48
C SER A 25 1.41 -12.05 15.76
N PRO A 26 1.31 -11.39 16.93
CA PRO A 26 0.91 -12.05 18.18
C PRO A 26 -0.46 -12.72 18.13
N ALA A 27 -1.33 -12.30 17.20
CA ALA A 27 -2.66 -12.88 16.98
C ALA A 27 -2.68 -14.03 15.95
N GLY A 28 -1.51 -14.44 15.45
CA GLY A 28 -1.37 -15.46 14.41
C GLY A 28 -1.21 -14.88 13.01
N GLU A 29 -0.92 -15.76 12.04
CA GLU A 29 -0.66 -15.40 10.65
C GLU A 29 -1.89 -15.55 9.77
N ALA A 30 -2.00 -14.68 8.76
CA ALA A 30 -3.10 -14.69 7.80
C ALA A 30 -2.63 -14.19 6.43
N GLY A 31 -3.36 -14.54 5.37
CA GLY A 31 -3.10 -13.97 4.06
C GLY A 31 -4.35 -13.90 3.20
N ALA A 32 -4.37 -12.93 2.29
CA ALA A 32 -5.48 -12.65 1.41
C ALA A 32 -4.97 -12.18 0.04
N ASP A 33 -5.67 -12.60 -1.02
CA ASP A 33 -5.35 -12.23 -2.40
C ASP A 33 -6.32 -11.16 -2.88
N PHE A 34 -5.82 -10.00 -3.30
CA PHE A 34 -6.61 -8.87 -3.76
C PHE A 34 -6.08 -8.31 -5.07
N SER A 35 -6.97 -7.82 -5.93
CA SER A 35 -6.59 -7.03 -7.09
C SER A 35 -6.39 -5.58 -6.69
N LEU A 36 -5.41 -4.90 -7.30
CA LEU A 36 -5.25 -3.47 -7.07
C LEU A 36 -6.48 -2.74 -7.61
N PRO A 37 -7.16 -1.93 -6.78
CA PRO A 37 -8.32 -1.19 -7.21
C PRO A 37 -7.90 0.09 -7.94
N PHE A 38 -6.74 0.14 -8.61
CA PHE A 38 -6.17 1.33 -9.22
C PHE A 38 -5.62 1.02 -10.62
N SER A 39 -5.81 1.96 -11.53
CA SER A 39 -5.11 2.00 -12.81
C SER A 39 -3.64 2.38 -12.65
N VAL A 40 -2.83 2.11 -13.67
CA VAL A 40 -1.40 2.48 -13.70
C VAL A 40 -1.22 4.00 -13.56
N ASP A 41 -2.04 4.79 -14.25
CA ASP A 41 -1.98 6.26 -14.20
C ASP A 41 -2.33 6.79 -12.81
N GLU A 42 -3.34 6.22 -12.14
CA GLU A 42 -3.66 6.57 -10.75
C GLU A 42 -2.48 6.26 -9.82
N LEU A 43 -1.81 5.13 -9.98
CA LEU A 43 -0.64 4.77 -9.14
C LEU A 43 0.55 5.71 -9.35
N GLN A 44 0.79 6.18 -10.58
CA GLN A 44 1.90 7.10 -10.87
C GLN A 44 1.77 8.43 -10.12
N HIS A 45 0.55 8.92 -9.89
CA HIS A 45 0.31 10.14 -9.11
C HIS A 45 0.68 9.97 -7.61
N PHE A 46 0.66 8.74 -7.09
CA PHE A 46 1.05 8.43 -5.71
C PHE A 46 2.51 8.00 -5.55
N ALA A 47 3.24 7.81 -6.65
CA ALA A 47 4.68 7.50 -6.63
C ALA A 47 5.52 8.45 -5.75
N PRO A 48 5.35 9.80 -5.78
CA PRO A 48 6.12 10.68 -4.90
C PRO A 48 5.78 10.52 -3.41
N LEU A 49 4.55 10.10 -3.07
CA LEU A 49 4.19 9.78 -1.68
C LEU A 49 4.84 8.46 -1.23
N ALA A 50 4.95 7.48 -2.13
CA ALA A 50 5.69 6.24 -1.87
C ALA A 50 7.19 6.49 -1.66
N GLU A 51 7.80 7.45 -2.37
CA GLU A 51 9.16 7.92 -2.07
C GLU A 51 9.26 8.62 -0.71
N ARG A 52 8.24 9.40 -0.32
CA ARG A 52 8.20 10.03 1.00
C ARG A 52 8.09 9.03 2.15
N ILE A 53 7.42 7.90 1.94
CA ILE A 53 7.38 6.78 2.89
C ILE A 53 8.72 6.02 2.90
N ARG A 54 9.39 5.90 1.74
CA ARG A 54 10.75 5.34 1.67
C ARG A 54 11.75 6.14 2.51
N ASN A 55 11.56 7.45 2.72
CA ASN A 55 12.42 8.29 3.56
C ASN A 55 12.46 7.95 5.06
N LEU A 56 11.82 6.85 5.51
CA LEU A 56 12.13 6.20 6.80
C LEU A 56 13.41 5.31 6.73
N ARG A 57 14.02 5.15 5.54
CA ARG A 57 15.42 4.73 5.32
C ARG A 57 15.96 5.36 4.02
N PRO A 58 17.15 5.98 4.00
CA PRO A 58 17.60 6.71 2.83
C PRO A 58 17.95 5.73 1.69
N ALA A 59 17.19 5.78 0.59
CA ALA A 59 17.59 5.19 -0.69
C ALA A 59 17.54 6.29 -1.75
N ALA A 60 18.72 6.69 -2.22
CA ALA A 60 18.93 7.77 -3.16
C ALA A 60 18.47 7.40 -4.57
N THR A 61 17.43 8.06 -5.07
CA THR A 61 17.30 8.38 -6.50
C THR A 61 16.26 9.50 -6.66
N PRO A 62 16.59 10.66 -7.26
CA PRO A 62 15.62 11.72 -7.49
C PRO A 62 14.89 11.46 -8.82
N LEU A 63 13.59 11.13 -8.76
CA LEU A 63 12.72 11.26 -9.92
C LEU A 63 12.16 12.70 -9.94
N ALA A 64 12.47 13.45 -10.98
CA ALA A 64 12.09 14.85 -11.13
C ALA A 64 10.56 15.02 -10.97
N ALA A 65 10.15 15.74 -9.93
CA ALA A 65 8.76 16.08 -9.67
C ALA A 65 8.28 17.08 -10.73
N ALA A 66 7.67 16.57 -11.80
CA ALA A 66 6.85 17.38 -12.68
C ALA A 66 5.63 17.87 -11.89
N ALA A 67 5.36 19.17 -11.90
CA ALA A 67 4.17 19.77 -11.35
C ALA A 67 2.93 19.17 -12.04
N GLN A 68 2.35 18.14 -11.43
CA GLN A 68 1.09 17.55 -11.86
C GLN A 68 -0.07 18.36 -11.28
N PRO A 69 -1.16 18.56 -12.06
CA PRO A 69 -2.39 19.17 -11.56
C PRO A 69 -2.94 18.35 -10.38
N ALA A 70 -3.77 18.97 -9.55
CA ALA A 70 -4.33 18.36 -8.35
C ALA A 70 -4.78 16.91 -8.62
N PRO A 71 -4.33 15.93 -7.82
CA PRO A 71 -4.67 14.53 -8.06
C PRO A 71 -6.18 14.37 -7.97
N ALA A 72 -6.80 13.75 -8.98
CA ALA A 72 -8.22 13.41 -8.96
C ALA A 72 -8.59 12.46 -7.81
N LEU A 73 -7.58 11.86 -7.17
CA LEU A 73 -7.72 10.97 -6.03
C LEU A 73 -7.03 11.56 -4.80
N SER A 74 -7.76 11.78 -3.72
CA SER A 74 -7.14 12.21 -2.47
C SER A 74 -6.43 11.03 -1.76
N PRO A 75 -5.43 11.28 -0.89
CA PRO A 75 -4.81 10.21 -0.09
C PRO A 75 -5.80 9.42 0.77
N ARG A 76 -6.91 10.06 1.19
CA ARG A 76 -7.97 9.39 1.93
C ARG A 76 -8.73 8.41 1.03
N ASP A 77 -9.14 8.84 -0.15
CA ASP A 77 -9.88 7.98 -1.10
C ASP A 77 -9.01 6.81 -1.58
N PHE A 78 -7.70 7.05 -1.74
CA PHE A 78 -6.73 6.01 -1.98
C PHE A 78 -6.72 4.96 -0.85
N GLY A 79 -6.61 5.41 0.40
CA GLY A 79 -6.60 4.53 1.56
C GLY A 79 -7.91 3.73 1.71
N GLU A 80 -9.06 4.38 1.53
CA GLU A 80 -10.37 3.73 1.63
C GLU A 80 -10.58 2.66 0.55
N ARG A 81 -10.20 2.94 -0.71
CA ARG A 81 -10.26 1.95 -1.80
C ARG A 81 -9.34 0.76 -1.54
N LEU A 82 -8.11 1.00 -1.10
CA LEU A 82 -7.14 -0.05 -0.80
C LEU A 82 -7.62 -0.93 0.37
N PHE A 83 -8.11 -0.31 1.43
CA PHE A 83 -8.66 -1.03 2.59
C PHE A 83 -9.87 -1.89 2.18
N ALA A 84 -10.78 -1.33 1.38
CA ALA A 84 -11.95 -2.07 0.89
C ALA A 84 -11.54 -3.29 0.06
N ALA A 85 -10.59 -3.15 -0.86
CA ALA A 85 -10.10 -4.23 -1.72
C ALA A 85 -9.45 -5.36 -0.90
N GLY A 86 -8.61 -5.02 0.09
CA GLY A 86 -8.01 -6.00 0.99
C GLY A 86 -9.04 -6.70 1.89
N ARG A 87 -10.07 -5.98 2.36
CA ARG A 87 -11.13 -6.55 3.19
C ARG A 87 -12.01 -7.53 2.40
N SER A 88 -12.36 -7.20 1.16
CA SER A 88 -13.13 -8.12 0.29
C SER A 88 -12.38 -9.41 -0.02
N ALA A 89 -11.05 -9.41 0.06
CA ALA A 89 -10.22 -10.59 -0.14
C ALA A 89 -10.06 -11.47 1.12
N ALA A 90 -10.43 -10.95 2.30
CA ALA A 90 -10.29 -11.64 3.58
C ALA A 90 -11.58 -12.26 4.11
N MET A 91 -12.72 -12.05 3.42
CA MET A 91 -13.99 -12.77 3.64
C MET A 91 -14.01 -14.06 2.84
#